data_AF-A0A1F3M3R5-F1
#
_entry.id   AF-A0A1F3M3R5-F1
#
_cell.length_a   1.000
_cell.length_b   1.000
_cell.length_c   1.000
_cell.angle_alpha   90.00
_cell.angle_beta   90.00
_cell.angle_gamma   90.00
#
_symmetry.space_group_name_H-M   'P 1'
#
loop_
_entity.id
_entity.type
_entity.pdbx_description
1 polymer ?
#
loop_
_entity_poly.entity_id
_entity_poly.type
_entity_poly.pdbx_seq_one_letter_code
_entity_poly.pdbx_strand_id
1 'polypeptide(L)'
;MQKYYDGWSTPEEELLLESYFLNGRPDREFAADEQYFRDMKEIRLAEIPVPEDLEQSVLNRLESIQGQSAGSSHRLLYLVMSSAASVLILISSILFLNRRDLVNELSDPQLAYSESLSALEKVSGYLNQGTSGLSDLSALSDAVEPLKKLNSIHRATQELSVLSKLGNALTATHEFAKEK
;
A
#
# COMPACT_ATOMS: atom_id res chain seq x y z
N MET A 1 -42.74 -9.17 -11.85
CA MET A 1 -41.65 -10.12 -12.17
C MET A 1 -40.36 -9.42 -12.51
N GLN A 2 -40.24 -8.65 -13.60
CA GLN A 2 -38.94 -8.05 -13.99
C GLN A 2 -38.31 -7.16 -12.90
N LYS A 3 -39.09 -6.26 -12.27
CA LYS A 3 -38.61 -5.46 -11.13
C LYS A 3 -38.06 -6.28 -9.96
N TYR A 4 -38.64 -7.46 -9.69
CA TYR A 4 -38.19 -8.36 -8.63
C TYR A 4 -36.83 -8.96 -8.98
N TYR A 5 -36.67 -9.41 -10.22
CA TYR A 5 -35.40 -9.92 -10.72
C TYR A 5 -34.31 -8.84 -10.83
N ASP A 6 -34.69 -7.59 -11.12
CA ASP A 6 -33.77 -6.45 -11.18
C ASP A 6 -33.42 -5.88 -9.78
N GLY A 7 -34.08 -6.37 -8.71
CA GLY A 7 -33.86 -5.89 -7.34
C GLY A 7 -34.42 -4.49 -7.06
N TRP A 8 -35.42 -4.06 -7.81
CA TRP A 8 -36.09 -2.75 -7.67
C TRP A 8 -37.50 -2.86 -7.10
N SER A 9 -37.93 -4.05 -6.69
CA SER A 9 -39.22 -4.24 -6.00
C SER A 9 -39.22 -3.61 -4.63
N THR A 10 -40.38 -3.10 -4.21
CA THR A 10 -40.59 -2.69 -2.82
C THR A 10 -40.94 -3.90 -1.95
N PRO A 11 -40.71 -3.84 -0.62
CA PRO A 11 -41.09 -4.93 0.28
C PRO A 11 -42.59 -5.30 0.22
N GLU A 12 -43.44 -4.31 -0.02
CA GLU A 12 -44.89 -4.47 -0.17
C GLU A 12 -45.23 -5.25 -1.47
N GLU A 13 -44.56 -4.93 -2.58
CA GLU A 13 -44.69 -5.64 -3.85
C GLU A 13 -44.19 -7.09 -3.73
N GLU A 14 -43.11 -7.32 -2.99
CA GLU A 14 -42.56 -8.67 -2.73
C GLU A 14 -43.51 -9.55 -1.92
N LEU A 15 -44.11 -9.00 -0.87
CA LEU A 15 -45.15 -9.68 -0.08
C LEU A 15 -46.35 -10.08 -0.94
N LEU A 16 -46.78 -9.21 -1.86
CA LEU A 16 -47.84 -9.51 -2.81
C LEU A 16 -47.44 -10.66 -3.74
N LEU A 17 -46.22 -10.63 -4.26
CA LEU A 17 -45.66 -11.67 -5.13
C LEU A 17 -45.58 -13.02 -4.43
N GLU A 18 -45.07 -13.03 -3.19
CA GLU A 18 -44.97 -14.21 -2.35
C GLU A 18 -46.37 -14.78 -2.08
N SER A 19 -47.35 -13.95 -1.75
CA SER A 19 -48.74 -14.39 -1.55
C SER A 19 -49.37 -14.96 -2.82
N TYR A 20 -49.05 -14.40 -3.99
CA TYR A 20 -49.54 -14.84 -5.29
C TYR A 20 -49.00 -16.23 -5.65
N PHE A 21 -47.71 -16.48 -5.46
CA PHE A 21 -47.07 -17.76 -5.78
C PHE A 21 -47.31 -18.85 -4.74
N LEU A 22 -47.45 -18.50 -3.46
CA LEU A 22 -47.65 -19.50 -2.40
C LEU A 22 -49.11 -19.92 -2.21
N ASN A 23 -50.04 -18.97 -2.35
CA ASN A 23 -51.48 -19.20 -2.07
C ASN A 23 -52.34 -19.25 -3.34
N GLY A 24 -51.83 -18.78 -4.48
CA GLY A 24 -52.51 -18.80 -5.77
C GLY A 24 -52.22 -20.07 -6.58
N ARG A 25 -52.88 -20.17 -7.73
CA ARG A 25 -52.48 -21.05 -8.84
C ARG A 25 -51.98 -20.14 -9.96
N PRO A 26 -50.66 -19.90 -10.06
CA PRO A 26 -50.13 -19.04 -11.09
C PRO A 26 -50.36 -19.65 -12.49
N ASP A 27 -50.38 -18.80 -13.50
CA ASP A 27 -50.51 -19.26 -14.88
C ASP A 27 -49.36 -20.20 -15.26
N ARG A 28 -49.60 -21.09 -16.22
CA ARG A 28 -48.66 -22.16 -16.60
C ARG A 28 -47.28 -21.65 -17.04
N GLU A 29 -47.22 -20.39 -17.47
CA GLU A 29 -45.98 -19.70 -17.87
C GLU A 29 -45.07 -19.39 -16.67
N PHE A 30 -45.61 -19.30 -15.45
CA PHE A 30 -44.87 -18.98 -14.23
C PHE A 30 -44.72 -20.18 -13.27
N ALA A 31 -44.92 -21.40 -13.76
CA ALA A 31 -44.77 -22.61 -12.97
C ALA A 31 -43.34 -22.80 -12.43
N ALA A 32 -42.33 -22.33 -13.17
CA ALA A 32 -40.94 -22.35 -12.74
C ALA A 32 -40.69 -21.35 -11.58
N ASP A 33 -41.28 -20.16 -11.66
CA ASP A 33 -41.21 -19.15 -10.60
C ASP A 33 -41.92 -19.63 -9.33
N GLU A 34 -43.04 -20.34 -9.45
CA GLU A 34 -43.75 -20.91 -8.30
C GLU A 34 -42.85 -21.83 -7.47
N GLN A 35 -42.15 -22.75 -8.13
CA GLN A 35 -41.21 -23.66 -7.46
C GLN A 35 -40.09 -22.88 -6.76
N TYR A 36 -39.54 -21.86 -7.43
CA TYR A 36 -38.52 -20.99 -6.84
C TYR A 36 -38.99 -20.32 -5.53
N PHE A 37 -40.20 -19.75 -5.52
CA PHE A 37 -40.73 -19.12 -4.30
C PHE A 37 -41.01 -20.12 -3.18
N ARG A 38 -41.40 -21.36 -3.52
CA ARG A 38 -41.58 -22.43 -2.54
C ARG A 38 -40.26 -22.87 -1.93
N ASP A 39 -39.24 -23.11 -2.75
CA ASP A 39 -37.91 -23.50 -2.31
C ASP A 39 -37.27 -22.40 -1.44
N MET A 40 -37.44 -21.12 -1.83
CA MET A 40 -36.97 -19.98 -1.06
C MET A 40 -37.63 -19.89 0.33
N LYS A 41 -38.93 -20.18 0.42
CA LYS A 41 -39.65 -20.26 1.69
C LYS A 41 -39.11 -21.39 2.56
N GLU A 42 -38.86 -22.56 1.98
CA GLU A 42 -38.30 -23.70 2.70
C GLU A 42 -36.90 -23.38 3.24
N ILE A 43 -36.03 -22.78 2.43
CA ILE A 43 -34.69 -22.36 2.85
C ILE A 43 -34.76 -21.29 3.96
N ARG A 44 -35.70 -20.35 3.88
CA ARG A 44 -35.89 -19.32 4.91
C ARG A 44 -36.37 -19.89 6.24
N LEU A 45 -37.22 -20.91 6.18
CA LEU A 45 -37.74 -21.62 7.35
C LEU A 45 -36.75 -22.64 7.92
N ALA A 46 -35.78 -23.08 7.11
CA ALA A 46 -34.69 -23.89 7.58
C ALA A 46 -33.85 -23.06 8.57
N GLU A 47 -33.77 -23.52 9.82
CA GLU A 47 -32.84 -22.97 10.79
C GLU A 47 -31.42 -23.32 10.36
N ILE A 48 -30.84 -22.48 9.51
CA ILE A 48 -29.43 -22.57 9.15
C ILE A 48 -28.64 -22.12 10.39
N PRO A 49 -27.86 -23.00 11.02
CA PRO A 49 -27.11 -22.62 12.21
C PRO A 49 -26.10 -21.54 11.85
N VAL A 50 -26.21 -20.41 12.53
CA VAL A 50 -25.24 -19.32 12.40
C VAL A 50 -23.94 -19.77 13.05
N PRO A 51 -22.79 -19.71 12.35
CA PRO A 51 -21.50 -20.04 12.94
C PRO A 51 -21.21 -19.12 14.14
N GLU A 52 -20.76 -19.68 15.27
CA GLU A 52 -20.45 -18.91 16.49
C GLU A 52 -19.40 -17.80 16.23
N ASP A 53 -18.47 -18.05 15.31
CA ASP A 53 -17.40 -17.10 14.94
C ASP A 53 -17.79 -16.08 13.86
N LEU A 54 -19.04 -16.07 13.40
CA LEU A 54 -19.47 -15.15 12.33
C LEU A 54 -19.29 -13.69 12.75
N GLU A 55 -19.70 -13.35 13.97
CA GLU A 55 -19.60 -11.99 14.51
C GLU A 55 -18.14 -11.53 14.56
N GLN A 56 -17.26 -12.37 15.12
CA GLN A 56 -15.84 -12.07 15.21
C GLN A 56 -15.19 -11.94 13.82
N SER A 57 -15.54 -12.83 12.88
CA SER A 57 -15.06 -12.78 11.49
C SER A 57 -15.46 -11.48 10.77
N VAL A 58 -16.71 -11.02 10.98
CA VAL A 58 -17.20 -9.76 10.40
C VAL A 58 -16.48 -8.56 11.03
N LEU A 59 -16.34 -8.53 12.36
CA LEU A 59 -15.64 -7.45 13.07
C LEU A 59 -14.17 -7.37 12.65
N ASN A 60 -13.47 -8.49 12.58
CA ASN A 60 -12.08 -8.56 12.14
C ASN A 60 -11.90 -8.04 10.70
N ARG A 61 -12.84 -8.33 9.80
CA ARG A 61 -12.81 -7.82 8.42
C ARG A 61 -13.08 -6.33 8.37
N LEU A 62 -14.03 -5.81 9.15
CA LEU A 62 -14.31 -4.37 9.24
C LEU A 62 -13.12 -3.59 9.79
N GLU A 63 -12.47 -4.10 10.82
CA GLU A 63 -11.27 -3.50 11.40
C GLU A 63 -10.09 -3.50 10.40
N SER A 64 -9.92 -4.59 9.63
CA SER A 64 -8.91 -4.64 8.57
C SER A 64 -9.13 -3.63 7.45
N ILE A 65 -10.39 -3.23 7.19
CA ILE A 65 -10.75 -2.22 6.18
C ILE A 65 -10.52 -0.81 6.75
N GLN A 66 -10.85 -0.57 8.02
CA GLN A 66 -10.60 0.72 8.68
C GLN A 66 -9.11 0.98 8.95
N GLY A 67 -8.37 -0.03 9.41
CA GLY A 67 -6.94 0.07 9.72
C GLY A 67 -6.05 0.37 8.51
N GLN A 68 -6.52 0.12 7.30
CA GLN A 68 -5.79 0.45 6.06
C GLN A 68 -6.05 1.89 5.56
N SER A 69 -7.06 2.59 6.09
CA SER A 69 -7.43 3.95 5.64
C SER A 69 -6.70 5.09 6.35
N ALA A 70 -5.92 4.81 7.39
CA ALA A 70 -5.16 5.82 8.11
C ALA A 70 -3.66 5.63 7.89
N GLY A 71 -3.25 5.83 6.63
CA GLY A 71 -1.87 6.18 6.32
C GLY A 71 -1.51 7.47 7.06
N SER A 72 -0.96 7.31 8.26
CA SER A 72 -0.40 8.33 9.16
C SER A 72 0.66 9.25 8.49
N SER A 73 0.98 9.03 7.22
CA SER A 73 1.95 9.77 6.43
C SER A 73 1.48 11.19 6.10
N HIS A 74 0.21 11.40 5.73
CA HIS A 74 -0.26 12.74 5.33
C HIS A 74 -0.30 13.73 6.50
N ARG A 75 -0.58 13.28 7.72
CA ARG A 75 -0.65 14.16 8.90
C ARG A 75 0.72 14.73 9.29
N LEU A 76 1.78 13.93 9.13
CA LEU A 76 3.17 14.39 9.29
C LEU A 76 3.58 15.34 8.16
N LEU A 77 3.20 15.03 6.92
CA LEU A 77 3.45 15.93 5.77
C LEU A 77 2.77 17.29 5.94
N TYR A 78 1.52 17.33 6.42
CA TYR A 78 0.82 18.60 6.69
C TYR A 78 1.45 19.40 7.83
N LEU A 79 1.94 18.75 8.89
CA LEU A 79 2.67 19.41 9.99
C LEU A 79 3.98 20.05 9.51
N VAL A 80 4.74 19.35 8.66
CA VAL A 80 5.98 19.88 8.08
C VAL A 80 5.69 21.04 7.11
N MET A 81 4.68 20.91 6.25
CA MET A 81 4.32 21.97 5.29
C MET A 81 3.78 23.24 5.97
N SER A 82 3.07 23.12 7.09
CA SER A 82 2.57 24.28 7.85
C SER A 82 3.71 25.13 8.42
N SER A 83 4.78 24.48 8.91
CA SER A 83 5.97 25.20 9.38
C SER A 83 6.69 25.94 8.24
N ALA A 84 6.85 25.31 7.07
CA ALA A 84 7.53 25.91 5.92
C ALA A 84 6.83 27.19 5.43
N ALA A 85 5.50 27.22 5.41
CA ALA A 85 4.74 28.41 5.01
C ALA A 85 5.00 29.59 5.97
N SER A 86 5.05 29.35 7.28
CA SER A 86 5.34 30.40 8.26
C SER A 86 6.75 30.98 8.10
N VAL A 87 7.74 30.12 7.82
CA VAL A 87 9.12 30.52 7.56
C VAL A 87 9.22 31.33 6.26
N LEU A 88 8.53 30.91 5.19
CA LEU A 88 8.49 31.65 3.93
C LEU A 88 7.82 33.01 4.07
N ILE A 89 6.75 33.13 4.87
CA ILE A 89 6.10 34.41 5.15
C ILE A 89 7.04 35.33 5.94
N LEU A 90 7.76 34.80 6.93
CA LEU A 90 8.76 35.58 7.70
C LEU A 90 9.91 36.04 6.80
N ILE A 91 10.48 35.15 5.98
CA ILE A 91 11.55 35.50 5.03
C ILE A 91 11.05 36.55 4.03
N SER A 92 9.85 36.36 3.47
CA SER A 92 9.27 37.32 2.52
C SER A 92 9.00 38.67 3.18
N SER A 93 8.56 38.69 4.44
CA SER A 93 8.31 39.91 5.20
C SER A 93 9.61 40.67 5.47
N ILE A 94 10.66 39.98 5.92
CA ILE A 94 11.99 40.56 6.15
C ILE A 94 12.56 41.11 4.85
N LEU A 95 12.51 40.33 3.76
CA LEU A 95 13.01 40.78 2.46
C LEU A 95 12.23 41.99 1.94
N PHE A 96 10.91 42.02 2.10
CA PHE A 96 10.07 43.13 1.64
C PHE A 96 10.30 44.41 2.45
N LEU A 97 10.51 44.30 3.76
CA LEU A 97 10.86 45.41 4.64
C LEU A 97 12.26 45.95 4.32
N ASN A 98 13.25 45.07 4.15
CA ASN A 98 14.62 45.47 3.78
C ASN A 98 14.74 46.03 2.36
N ARG A 99 13.79 45.78 1.43
CA ARG A 99 13.84 46.39 0.10
C ARG A 99 13.81 47.91 0.11
N ARG A 100 13.26 48.54 1.15
CA ARG A 100 13.20 50.00 1.27
C ARG A 100 14.54 50.63 1.63
N ASP A 101 15.38 49.91 2.36
CA ASP A 101 16.73 50.37 2.77
C ASP A 101 17.82 49.92 1.79
N LEU A 102 17.66 48.76 1.14
CA LEU A 102 18.60 48.23 0.14
C LEU A 102 18.83 49.17 -1.05
N VAL A 103 17.82 49.93 -1.49
CA VAL A 103 17.96 50.86 -2.62
C VAL A 103 18.88 52.05 -2.28
N ASN A 104 18.99 52.42 -1.01
CA ASN A 104 19.84 53.52 -0.56
C ASN A 104 21.24 53.05 -0.09
N GLU A 105 21.37 51.81 0.40
CA GLU A 105 22.60 51.26 0.96
C GLU A 105 23.55 50.61 -0.08
N LEU A 106 23.08 50.42 -1.32
CA LEU A 106 23.91 50.05 -2.48
C LEU A 106 24.90 51.15 -2.94
N SER A 107 24.93 52.28 -2.24
CA SER A 107 25.79 53.43 -2.56
C SER A 107 27.28 53.19 -2.25
N ASP A 108 27.61 52.21 -1.40
CA ASP A 108 29.00 51.81 -1.11
C ASP A 108 29.28 50.38 -1.61
N PRO A 109 29.86 50.23 -2.81
CA PRO A 109 30.12 48.93 -3.41
C PRO A 109 31.15 48.09 -2.63
N GLN A 110 32.01 48.70 -1.81
CA GLN A 110 32.97 47.97 -0.99
C GLN A 110 32.29 47.27 0.18
N LEU A 111 31.33 47.95 0.82
CA LEU A 111 30.53 47.38 1.91
C LEU A 111 29.67 46.22 1.40
N ALA A 112 28.99 46.40 0.26
CA ALA A 112 28.15 45.37 -0.35
C ALA A 112 28.93 44.10 -0.71
N TYR A 113 30.18 44.25 -1.19
CA TYR A 113 31.05 43.13 -1.50
C TYR A 113 31.46 42.34 -0.25
N SER A 114 31.80 43.06 0.84
CA SER A 114 32.18 42.43 2.11
C SER A 114 31.03 41.65 2.75
N GLU A 115 29.81 42.19 2.72
CA GLU A 115 28.62 41.52 3.26
C GLU A 115 28.25 40.30 2.42
N SER A 116 28.39 40.39 1.09
CA SER A 116 28.17 39.26 0.18
C SER A 116 29.15 38.12 0.42
N LEU A 117 30.43 38.42 0.68
CA LEU A 117 31.44 37.42 1.04
C LEU A 117 31.10 36.72 2.37
N SER A 118 30.72 37.51 3.39
CA SER A 118 30.29 36.98 4.69
C SER A 118 29.06 36.08 4.57
N ALA A 119 28.07 36.46 3.75
CA ALA A 119 26.91 35.64 3.47
C ALA A 119 27.28 34.33 2.76
N LEU A 120 28.18 34.39 1.76
CA LEU A 120 28.65 33.21 1.03
C LEU A 120 29.41 32.24 1.94
N GLU A 121 30.23 32.77 2.85
CA GLU A 121 30.96 31.99 3.85
C GLU A 121 29.98 31.25 4.79
N LYS A 122 28.94 31.93 5.28
CA LYS A 122 27.90 31.32 6.13
C LYS A 122 27.14 30.22 5.40
N VAL A 123 26.74 30.45 4.15
CA VAL A 123 26.05 29.43 3.32
C VAL A 123 26.95 28.22 3.07
N SER A 124 28.22 28.45 2.75
CA SER A 124 29.23 27.39 2.60
C SER A 124 29.41 26.57 3.89
N GLY A 125 29.47 27.25 5.04
CA GLY A 125 29.52 26.61 6.35
C GLY A 125 28.32 25.69 6.61
N TYR A 126 27.10 26.16 6.35
CA TYR A 126 25.89 25.36 6.52
C TYR A 126 25.79 24.19 5.54
N LEU A 127 26.26 24.34 4.30
CA LEU A 127 26.32 23.24 3.32
C LEU A 127 27.31 22.16 3.77
N ASN A 128 28.50 22.54 4.23
CA ASN A 128 29.49 21.60 4.76
C ASN A 128 28.99 20.91 6.04
N GLN A 129 28.26 21.62 6.90
CA GLN A 129 27.67 21.03 8.09
C GLN A 129 26.50 20.09 7.74
N GLY A 130 25.65 20.46 6.78
CA GLY A 130 24.53 19.62 6.32
C GLY A 130 24.96 18.35 5.57
N THR A 131 26.14 18.37 4.96
CA THR A 131 26.72 17.20 4.26
C THR A 131 27.52 16.28 5.17
N SER A 132 27.75 16.65 6.44
CA SER A 132 28.46 15.79 7.42
C SER A 132 27.76 14.44 7.68
N GLY A 133 26.43 14.39 7.55
CA GLY A 133 25.63 13.15 7.65
C GLY A 133 25.76 12.20 6.45
N LEU A 134 26.42 12.60 5.36
CA LEU A 134 26.75 11.69 4.25
C LEU A 134 27.85 10.69 4.61
N SER A 135 28.53 10.85 5.76
CA SER A 135 29.48 9.87 6.29
C SER A 135 28.82 8.51 6.56
N ASP A 136 27.54 8.49 6.95
CA ASP A 136 26.75 7.26 7.17
C ASP A 136 26.52 6.46 5.87
N LEU A 137 26.67 7.09 4.70
CA LEU A 137 26.62 6.41 3.41
C LEU A 137 27.82 5.47 3.20
N SER A 138 28.95 5.73 3.86
CA SER A 138 30.10 4.80 3.87
C SER A 138 29.81 3.56 4.72
N ALA A 139 29.12 3.72 5.85
CA ALA A 139 28.71 2.59 6.70
C ALA A 139 27.71 1.66 5.98
N LEU A 140 26.84 2.22 5.12
CA LEU A 140 25.98 1.42 4.25
C LEU A 140 26.76 0.60 3.22
N SER A 141 27.84 1.17 2.66
CA SER A 141 28.74 0.43 1.75
C SER A 141 29.41 -0.75 2.46
N ASP A 142 29.87 -0.55 3.69
CA ASP A 142 30.51 -1.59 4.50
C ASP A 142 29.51 -2.69 4.89
N ALA A 143 28.26 -2.31 5.22
CA ALA A 143 27.20 -3.26 5.57
C ALA A 143 26.78 -4.17 4.39
N VAL A 144 26.99 -3.74 3.14
CA VAL A 144 26.67 -4.51 1.92
C VAL A 144 27.83 -5.41 1.48
N GLU A 145 29.03 -5.25 2.03
CA GLU A 145 30.21 -6.05 1.70
C GLU A 145 30.05 -7.56 1.96
N PRO A 146 29.48 -8.01 3.10
CA PRO A 146 29.21 -9.42 3.34
C PRO A 146 28.21 -10.04 2.35
N LEU A 147 27.30 -9.23 1.80
CA LEU A 147 26.31 -9.69 0.81
C LEU A 147 26.95 -10.04 -0.54
N LYS A 148 28.10 -9.44 -0.89
CA LYS A 148 28.88 -9.86 -2.07
C LYS A 148 29.39 -11.31 -1.94
N LYS A 149 29.66 -11.79 -0.72
CA LYS A 149 30.12 -13.17 -0.46
C LYS A 149 28.99 -14.19 -0.60
N LEU A 150 27.72 -13.80 -0.52
CA LEU A 150 26.59 -14.70 -0.81
C LEU A 150 26.52 -15.10 -2.29
N ASN A 151 27.01 -14.25 -3.19
CA ASN A 151 27.04 -14.56 -4.62
C ASN A 151 28.02 -15.71 -4.96
N SER A 152 29.10 -15.89 -4.20
CA SER A 152 30.00 -17.05 -4.39
C SER A 152 29.42 -18.35 -3.84
N ILE A 153 28.60 -18.27 -2.78
CA ILE A 153 27.87 -19.43 -2.23
C ILE A 153 26.87 -19.99 -3.25
N HIS A 154 26.20 -19.12 -4.01
CA HIS A 154 25.31 -19.54 -5.11
C HIS A 154 26.04 -20.35 -6.20
N ARG A 155 27.31 -20.03 -6.50
CA ARG A 155 28.11 -20.80 -7.46
C ARG A 155 28.52 -22.16 -6.91
N ALA A 156 28.95 -22.22 -5.64
CA ALA A 156 29.34 -23.48 -5.00
C ALA A 156 28.17 -24.49 -4.93
N THR A 157 26.94 -24.01 -4.69
CA THR A 157 25.75 -24.88 -4.68
C THR A 157 25.36 -25.35 -6.07
N GLN A 158 25.58 -24.54 -7.12
CA GLN A 158 25.41 -24.98 -8.50
C GLN A 158 26.39 -26.09 -8.88
N GLU A 159 27.68 -25.96 -8.54
CA GLU A 159 28.68 -26.99 -8.82
C GLU A 159 28.36 -28.31 -8.09
N LEU A 160 27.93 -28.25 -6.83
CA LEU A 160 27.46 -29.42 -6.09
C LEU A 160 26.22 -30.06 -6.72
N SER A 161 25.30 -29.28 -7.28
CA SER A 161 24.11 -29.81 -7.97
C SER A 161 24.49 -30.58 -9.24
N VAL A 162 25.53 -30.14 -9.96
CA VAL A 162 26.04 -30.81 -11.15
C VAL A 162 26.73 -32.12 -10.76
N LEU A 163 27.54 -32.11 -9.69
CA LEU A 163 28.19 -33.30 -9.15
C LEU A 163 27.18 -34.35 -8.66
N SER A 164 26.10 -33.91 -7.99
CA SER A 164 25.02 -34.79 -7.56
C SER A 164 24.31 -35.46 -8.74
N LYS A 165 24.02 -34.70 -9.80
CA LYS A 165 23.43 -35.25 -11.04
C LYS A 165 24.36 -36.25 -11.73
N LEU A 166 25.68 -35.98 -11.75
CA LEU A 166 26.67 -36.90 -12.32
C LEU A 166 26.77 -38.20 -11.51
N GLY A 167 26.77 -38.10 -10.17
CA GLY A 167 26.77 -39.27 -9.28
C GLY A 167 25.58 -40.18 -9.53
N ASN A 168 24.38 -39.60 -9.63
CA ASN A 168 23.15 -40.35 -9.89
C ASN A 168 23.13 -41.01 -11.30
N ALA A 169 23.77 -40.37 -12.29
CA ALA A 169 23.91 -40.95 -13.61
C ALA A 169 24.91 -42.13 -13.64
N LEU A 170 26.00 -42.05 -12.88
CA LEU A 170 26.97 -43.15 -12.74
C LEU A 170 26.37 -44.35 -11.98
N THR A 171 25.54 -44.12 -10.97
CA THR A 171 24.88 -45.23 -10.26
C THR A 171 23.86 -45.94 -11.15
N ALA A 172 23.11 -45.19 -11.97
CA ALA A 172 22.18 -45.77 -12.93
C ALA A 172 22.90 -46.65 -13.96
N THR A 173 24.04 -46.21 -14.51
CA THR A 173 24.79 -47.00 -15.50
C THR A 173 25.44 -48.26 -14.92
N HIS A 174 25.82 -48.24 -13.64
CA HIS A 174 26.33 -49.41 -12.94
C HIS A 174 25.24 -50.47 -12.67
N GLU A 175 23.98 -50.06 -12.57
CA GLU A 175 22.83 -50.97 -12.44
C GLU A 175 22.56 -51.69 -13.78
N PHE A 176 22.61 -50.97 -14.91
CA PHE A 176 22.46 -51.56 -16.25
C PHE A 176 23.58 -52.52 -16.65
N ALA A 177 24.80 -52.38 -16.10
CA ALA A 177 25.92 -53.28 -16.39
C ALA A 177 25.86 -54.62 -15.64
N LYS A 178 24.99 -54.74 -14.62
CA LYS A 178 24.85 -55.95 -13.79
C LYS A 178 23.75 -56.91 -14.27
N GLU A 179 22.99 -56.50 -15.28
CA GLU A 179 21.80 -57.20 -15.80
C GLU A 179 22.03 -57.82 -17.20
N LYS A 180 23.29 -57.96 -17.62
CA LYS A 180 23.74 -58.73 -18.80
C LYS A 180 24.70 -59.83 -18.40
#